data_AF-A0A956PQL4-F1
#
_entry.id   AF-A0A956PQL4-F1
#
_cell.length_a   1.000
_cell.length_b   1.000
_cell.length_c   1.000
_cell.angle_alpha   90.00
_cell.angle_beta   90.00
_cell.angle_gamma   90.00
#
_symmetry.space_group_name_H-M   'P 1'
#
loop_
_entity.id
_entity.type
_entity.pdbx_description
1 polymer ?
#
loop_
_entity_poly.entity_id
_entity_poly.type
_entity_poly.pdbx_seq_one_letter_code
_entity_poly.pdbx_strand_id
1 'polypeptide(L)'
;MPLFNYTAVSSDGKQSTGSFKAANRERLIAHLRENGLTPVNIQEVPDTGNPIAAPKTSKSAESKSFHLGVGISRKELMVFTRQLATTLTAGLPLIRIIHVVCNESKNPRVKKVMGAVGTSLQKGKSFSQALEEHPTIFDSMYINMVKVGERSGDLPSCVSRLAELLEKEISLRRKVKSAMAYPGFILTFTTIMTYALVAFMMPLFIPVFRDSGLNIERDYPLT
;
A
#
# COMPACT_ATOMS: atom_id res chain seq x y z
N MET A 1 0.17 -21.84 39.01
CA MET A 1 1.40 -21.01 38.93
C MET A 1 1.36 -20.36 37.55
N PRO A 2 1.38 -19.03 37.44
CA PRO A 2 1.15 -18.34 36.18
C PRO A 2 2.25 -18.66 35.16
N LEU A 3 1.85 -18.78 33.89
CA LEU A 3 2.76 -18.92 32.77
C LEU A 3 3.03 -17.52 32.22
N PHE A 4 4.30 -17.15 32.10
CA PHE A 4 4.68 -15.87 31.52
C PHE A 4 5.21 -16.06 30.11
N ASN A 5 4.65 -15.33 29.15
CA ASN A 5 5.23 -15.20 27.83
C ASN A 5 6.17 -14.00 27.85
N TYR A 6 7.41 -14.20 27.42
CA TYR A 6 8.42 -13.16 27.34
C TYR A 6 8.96 -13.00 25.93
N THR A 7 9.19 -11.75 25.55
CA THR A 7 10.05 -11.37 24.44
C THR A 7 11.28 -10.73 25.03
N ALA A 8 12.44 -11.35 24.85
CA ALA A 8 13.71 -10.83 25.33
C ALA A 8 14.69 -10.66 24.16
N VAL A 9 15.63 -9.75 24.30
CA VAL A 9 16.61 -9.41 23.27
C VAL A 9 18.00 -9.70 23.82
N SER A 10 18.79 -10.45 23.05
CA SER A 10 20.18 -10.72 23.36
C SER A 10 21.04 -9.48 23.10
N SER A 11 22.25 -9.43 23.66
CA SER A 11 23.17 -8.29 23.49
C SER A 11 23.53 -8.00 22.02
N ASP A 12 23.36 -8.98 21.12
CA ASP A 12 23.53 -8.84 19.66
C ASP A 12 22.29 -8.31 18.92
N GLY A 13 21.24 -7.87 19.62
CA GLY A 13 20.01 -7.32 19.03
C GLY A 13 19.04 -8.36 18.45
N LYS A 14 19.34 -9.66 18.57
CA LYS A 14 18.43 -10.75 18.17
C LYS A 14 17.34 -10.96 19.22
N GLN A 15 16.08 -10.95 18.80
CA GLN A 15 14.93 -11.15 19.67
C GLN A 15 14.63 -12.65 19.82
N SER A 16 14.52 -13.14 21.05
CA SER A 16 14.09 -14.49 21.41
C SER A 16 12.78 -14.42 22.20
N THR A 17 11.79 -15.18 21.76
CA THR A 17 10.49 -15.29 22.44
C THR A 17 10.36 -16.66 23.07
N GLY A 18 9.78 -16.73 24.27
CA GLY A 18 9.59 -17.98 25.00
C GLY A 18 8.51 -17.87 26.07
N SER A 19 8.09 -19.02 26.59
CA SER A 19 7.16 -19.12 27.71
C SER A 19 7.90 -19.75 28.88
N PHE A 20 7.86 -19.11 30.05
CA PHE A 20 8.49 -19.62 31.25
C PHE A 20 7.56 -19.50 32.44
N LYS A 21 7.47 -20.58 33.21
CA LYS A 21 6.59 -20.69 34.37
C LYS A 21 7.37 -20.18 35.57
N ALA A 22 6.99 -19.01 36.08
CA ALA A 22 7.62 -18.40 37.24
C ALA A 22 6.59 -18.17 38.33
N ALA A 23 7.05 -18.09 39.58
CA ALA A 23 6.17 -17.75 40.69
C ALA A 23 5.70 -16.29 40.59
N ASN A 24 6.58 -15.37 40.17
CA ASN A 24 6.34 -13.93 40.00
C ASN A 24 7.23 -13.38 38.87
N ARG A 25 6.89 -12.18 38.36
CA ARG A 25 7.61 -11.46 37.30
C ARG A 25 9.11 -11.29 37.60
N GLU A 26 9.48 -11.07 38.86
CA GLU A 26 10.87 -10.86 39.28
C GLU A 26 11.74 -12.10 39.06
N ARG A 27 11.18 -13.30 39.24
CA ARG A 27 11.91 -14.57 39.00
C ARG A 27 12.15 -14.82 37.51
N LEU A 28 11.20 -14.42 36.66
CA LEU A 28 11.36 -14.48 35.21
C LEU A 28 12.48 -13.53 34.75
N ILE A 29 12.50 -12.29 35.25
CA ILE A 29 13.53 -11.32 34.89
C ILE A 29 14.91 -11.79 35.35
N ALA A 30 15.02 -12.39 36.54
CA ALA A 30 16.27 -12.97 37.03
C ALA A 30 16.79 -14.09 36.11
N HIS A 31 15.93 -15.02 35.70
CA HIS A 31 16.29 -16.11 34.79
C HIS A 31 16.68 -15.59 33.38
N LEU A 32 16.00 -14.56 32.87
CA LEU A 32 16.35 -13.96 31.58
C LEU A 32 17.70 -13.25 31.63
N ARG A 33 17.99 -12.53 32.71
CA ARG A 33 19.30 -11.89 32.91
C ARG A 33 20.43 -12.90 33.06
N GLU A 34 20.20 -14.02 33.75
CA GLU A 34 21.18 -15.11 33.89
C GLU A 34 21.56 -15.73 32.54
N ASN A 35 20.62 -15.74 31.59
CA ASN A 35 20.84 -16.21 30.22
C ASN A 35 21.30 -15.09 29.25
N GLY A 36 21.69 -13.91 29.76
CA GLY A 36 22.18 -12.80 28.93
C GLY A 36 21.11 -12.12 28.07
N LEU A 37 19.83 -12.27 28.40
CA LEU A 37 18.69 -11.76 27.65
C LEU A 37 18.01 -10.59 28.40
N THR A 38 17.76 -9.48 27.69
CA THR A 38 17.07 -8.30 28.23
C THR A 38 15.57 -8.32 27.88
N PRO A 39 14.65 -8.28 28.86
CA PRO A 39 13.22 -8.37 28.58
C PRO A 39 12.68 -7.07 27.95
N VAL A 40 11.94 -7.20 26.85
CA VAL A 40 11.27 -6.08 26.16
C VAL A 40 9.77 -6.09 26.42
N ASN A 41 9.15 -7.28 26.48
CA ASN A 41 7.73 -7.41 26.76
C ASN A 41 7.49 -8.68 27.61
N ILE A 42 6.74 -8.55 28.70
CA ILE A 42 6.40 -9.65 29.61
C ILE A 42 4.88 -9.61 29.79
N GLN A 43 4.20 -10.68 29.36
CA GLN A 43 2.77 -10.86 29.54
C GLN A 43 2.51 -12.04 30.47
N GLU A 44 1.75 -11.78 31.53
CA GLU A 44 1.27 -12.80 32.46
C GLU A 44 -0.04 -13.38 31.92
N VAL A 45 -0.10 -14.70 31.76
CA VAL A 45 -1.32 -15.40 31.36
C VAL A 45 -1.89 -16.09 32.61
N PRO A 46 -3.02 -15.63 33.16
CA PRO A 46 -3.67 -16.25 34.31
C PRO A 46 -4.16 -17.66 34.00
N ASP A 47 -3.98 -18.55 34.97
CA ASP A 47 -4.17 -20.00 34.92
C ASP A 47 -5.66 -20.39 34.98
N THR A 48 -6.44 -20.08 33.93
CA THR A 48 -7.82 -20.58 33.80
C THR A 48 -7.84 -21.92 33.06
N GLY A 49 -7.50 -22.99 33.79
CA GLY A 49 -8.17 -24.29 33.74
C GLY A 49 -8.47 -25.02 32.41
N ASN A 50 -7.74 -24.80 31.31
CA ASN A 50 -7.92 -25.62 30.11
C ASN A 50 -6.56 -26.13 29.55
N PRO A 51 -6.38 -27.46 29.38
CA PRO A 51 -5.08 -28.01 29.00
C PRO A 51 -4.76 -27.77 27.51
N ILE A 52 -3.74 -26.93 27.32
CA ILE A 52 -2.62 -27.00 26.36
C ILE A 52 -2.95 -27.38 24.91
N ALA A 53 -2.65 -26.46 23.99
CA ALA A 53 -1.98 -26.82 22.74
C ALA A 53 -0.61 -26.11 22.71
N ALA A 54 0.45 -26.91 22.74
CA ALA A 54 1.83 -26.44 22.59
C ALA A 54 1.98 -25.63 21.29
N PRO A 55 2.70 -24.48 21.28
CA PRO A 55 3.01 -23.80 20.05
C PRO A 55 4.01 -24.65 19.26
N LYS A 56 3.49 -25.39 18.28
CA LYS A 56 4.28 -26.06 17.25
C LYS A 56 5.15 -25.01 16.57
N THR A 57 6.46 -25.24 16.62
CA THR A 57 7.46 -24.92 15.59
C THR A 57 6.96 -23.99 14.49
N SER A 58 7.54 -22.79 14.47
CA SER A 58 7.51 -21.82 13.38
C SER A 58 7.75 -22.48 12.01
N LYS A 59 6.69 -22.95 11.36
CA LYS A 59 6.60 -22.82 9.92
C LYS A 59 6.15 -21.40 9.67
N SER A 60 7.01 -20.66 8.99
CA SER A 60 6.80 -19.38 8.34
C SER A 60 5.38 -19.25 7.77
N ALA A 61 4.43 -18.85 8.62
CA ALA A 61 3.19 -18.24 8.20
C ALA A 61 3.57 -16.80 7.94
N GLU A 62 4.04 -16.58 6.70
CA GLU A 62 4.03 -15.31 6.00
C GLU A 62 2.75 -14.59 6.42
N SER A 63 2.87 -13.65 7.35
CA SER A 63 1.82 -12.69 7.58
C SER A 63 1.80 -11.86 6.32
N LYS A 64 1.00 -12.31 5.33
CA LYS A 64 0.31 -11.43 4.42
C LYS A 64 -0.62 -10.59 5.29
N SER A 65 0.01 -9.68 6.03
CA SER A 65 -0.51 -8.38 6.31
C SER A 65 -1.01 -7.90 4.96
N PHE A 66 -2.31 -8.01 4.80
CA PHE A 66 -3.06 -7.30 3.79
C PHE A 66 -2.93 -5.83 4.17
N HIS A 67 -1.74 -5.27 3.99
CA HIS A 67 -1.59 -3.87 3.77
C HIS A 67 -2.38 -3.67 2.47
N LEU A 68 -3.63 -3.22 2.60
CA LEU A 68 -4.34 -2.55 1.53
C LEU A 68 -3.51 -1.30 1.22
N GLY A 69 -2.41 -1.57 0.53
CA GLY A 69 -1.25 -0.74 0.53
C GLY A 69 -1.53 0.30 -0.51
N VAL A 70 -2.14 1.40 -0.08
CA VAL A 70 -2.21 2.63 -0.86
C VAL A 70 -0.78 2.86 -1.39
N GLY A 71 -0.61 2.62 -2.69
CA GLY A 71 0.63 2.92 -3.38
C GLY A 71 0.91 4.41 -3.25
N ILE A 72 2.12 4.84 -3.56
CA ILE A 72 2.36 6.27 -3.73
C ILE A 72 1.51 6.71 -4.92
N SER A 73 0.60 7.65 -4.70
CA SER A 73 -0.25 8.14 -5.78
C SER A 73 0.62 8.85 -6.82
N ARG A 74 0.28 8.72 -8.11
CA ARG A 74 0.95 9.49 -9.17
C ARG A 74 0.95 10.99 -8.90
N LYS A 75 -0.08 11.49 -8.22
CA LYS A 75 -0.15 12.90 -7.81
C LYS A 75 0.90 13.24 -6.74
N GLU A 76 1.11 12.36 -5.77
CA GLU A 76 2.16 12.54 -4.75
C GLU A 76 3.55 12.50 -5.38
N LEU A 77 3.79 11.55 -6.30
CA LEU A 77 5.03 11.47 -7.06
C LEU A 77 5.28 12.76 -7.85
N MET A 78 4.28 13.28 -8.56
CA MET A 78 4.40 14.53 -9.31
C MET A 78 4.74 15.72 -8.42
N VAL A 79 4.07 15.87 -7.28
CA VAL A 79 4.35 16.97 -6.34
C VAL A 79 5.77 16.86 -5.80
N PHE A 80 6.20 15.64 -5.46
CA PHE A 80 7.57 15.38 -5.04
C PHE A 80 8.58 15.75 -6.14
N THR A 81 8.39 15.30 -7.37
CA THR A 81 9.30 15.58 -8.48
C THR A 81 9.36 17.07 -8.79
N ARG A 82 8.23 17.79 -8.68
CA ARG A 82 8.20 19.25 -8.83
C ARG A 82 8.98 19.94 -7.71
N GLN A 83 8.79 19.55 -6.45
CA GLN A 83 9.56 20.07 -5.33
C GLN A 83 11.06 19.80 -5.51
N LEU A 84 11.41 18.56 -5.87
CA LEU A 84 12.77 18.15 -6.17
C LEU A 84 13.39 18.99 -7.28
N ALA A 85 12.69 19.23 -8.39
CA ALA A 85 13.14 20.09 -9.48
C ALA A 85 13.41 21.52 -9.00
N THR A 86 12.45 22.15 -8.32
CA THR A 86 12.58 23.53 -7.83
C THR A 86 13.76 23.67 -6.88
N THR A 87 13.92 22.71 -5.97
CA THR A 87 14.98 22.75 -4.96
C THR A 87 16.36 22.40 -5.53
N LEU A 88 16.44 21.51 -6.53
CA LEU A 88 17.67 21.25 -7.31
C LEU A 88 18.11 22.50 -8.08
N THR A 89 17.17 23.20 -8.73
CA THR A 89 17.47 24.45 -9.45
C THR A 89 17.92 25.56 -8.50
N ALA A 90 17.45 25.55 -7.25
CA ALA A 90 17.94 26.44 -6.20
C ALA A 90 19.34 26.08 -5.67
N GLY A 91 19.97 25.02 -6.18
CA GLY A 91 21.35 24.63 -5.86
C GLY A 91 21.50 23.85 -4.54
N LEU A 92 20.41 23.34 -3.97
CA LEU A 92 20.50 22.56 -2.73
C LEU A 92 21.08 21.16 -3.01
N PRO A 93 21.92 20.62 -2.12
CA PRO A 93 22.45 19.27 -2.25
C PRO A 93 21.34 18.21 -2.26
N LEU A 94 21.38 17.27 -3.20
CA LEU A 94 20.37 16.23 -3.39
C LEU A 94 20.04 15.48 -2.09
N ILE A 95 21.06 15.10 -1.31
CA ILE A 95 20.86 14.38 -0.05
C ILE A 95 20.03 15.18 0.96
N ARG A 96 20.20 16.51 1.00
CA ARG A 96 19.43 17.39 1.89
C ARG A 96 17.97 17.44 1.46
N ILE A 97 17.72 17.49 0.15
CA ILE A 97 16.37 17.50 -0.41
C ILE A 97 15.64 16.21 -0.03
N ILE A 98 16.29 15.05 -0.19
CA ILE A 98 15.70 13.75 0.17
C ILE A 98 15.37 13.68 1.68
N HIS A 99 16.25 14.19 2.55
CA HIS A 99 15.99 14.27 4.00
C HIS A 99 14.79 15.16 4.34
N VAL A 100 14.70 16.34 3.73
CA VAL A 100 13.57 17.27 3.93
C VAL A 100 12.26 16.59 3.53
N VAL A 101 12.20 16.00 2.34
CA VAL A 101 11.01 15.30 1.85
C VAL A 101 10.64 14.11 2.74
N CYS A 102 11.61 13.34 3.21
CA CYS A 102 11.37 12.21 4.11
C CYS A 102 10.73 12.67 5.43
N ASN A 103 11.14 13.83 5.96
CA ASN A 103 10.59 14.37 7.20
C ASN A 103 9.21 15.00 7.01
N GLU A 104 9.01 15.74 5.91
CA GLU A 104 7.75 16.45 5.62
C GLU A 104 6.62 15.55 5.10
N SER A 105 6.94 14.41 4.47
CA SER A 105 5.92 13.57 3.87
C SER A 105 4.97 12.97 4.91
N LYS A 106 3.66 13.06 4.69
CA LYS A 106 2.65 12.42 5.57
C LYS A 106 2.50 10.92 5.31
N ASN A 107 2.93 10.45 4.15
CA ASN A 107 2.76 9.06 3.74
C ASN A 107 3.93 8.20 4.27
N PRO A 108 3.71 7.23 5.18
CA PRO A 108 4.78 6.43 5.76
C PRO A 108 5.53 5.59 4.70
N ARG A 109 4.89 5.27 3.58
CA ARG A 109 5.52 4.56 2.47
C ARG A 109 6.50 5.44 1.71
N VAL A 110 6.16 6.72 1.50
CA VAL A 110 7.08 7.72 0.93
C VAL A 110 8.28 7.90 1.85
N LYS A 111 8.07 8.01 3.18
CA LYS A 111 9.18 8.08 4.15
C LYS A 111 10.11 6.89 4.03
N LYS A 112 9.57 5.67 3.97
CA LYS A 112 10.36 4.44 3.84
C LYS A 112 11.19 4.42 2.56
N VAL A 113 10.58 4.76 1.42
CA VAL A 113 11.22 4.73 0.11
C VAL A 113 12.27 5.84 0.00
N MET A 114 11.93 7.08 0.37
CA MET A 114 12.88 8.20 0.35
C MET A 114 14.03 8.01 1.36
N GLY A 115 13.76 7.41 2.52
CA GLY A 115 14.80 7.04 3.47
C GLY A 115 15.74 5.97 2.92
N ALA A 116 15.22 4.97 2.20
CA ALA A 116 16.04 3.96 1.51
C ALA A 116 16.88 4.60 0.39
N VAL A 117 16.28 5.45 -0.44
CA VAL A 117 16.99 6.22 -1.47
C VAL A 117 18.10 7.06 -0.86
N GLY A 118 17.80 7.84 0.19
CA GLY A 118 18.80 8.66 0.89
C GLY A 118 19.95 7.82 1.47
N THR A 119 19.65 6.64 2.02
CA THR A 119 20.66 5.69 2.49
C THR A 119 21.55 5.17 1.35
N SER A 120 20.95 4.83 0.21
CA SER A 120 21.69 4.37 -0.98
C SER A 120 22.61 5.46 -1.53
N LEU A 121 22.17 6.72 -1.54
CA LEU A 121 23.01 7.88 -1.91
C LEU A 121 24.18 8.07 -0.94
N GLN A 122 23.94 7.95 0.38
CA GLN A 122 25.01 8.04 1.39
C GLN A 122 26.06 6.94 1.24
N LYS A 123 25.66 5.77 0.71
CA LYS A 123 26.56 4.67 0.38
C LYS A 123 27.32 4.86 -0.94
N GLY A 124 27.13 6.00 -1.62
CA GLY A 124 27.84 6.33 -2.87
C GLY A 124 27.19 5.78 -4.14
N LYS A 125 25.96 5.23 -4.07
CA LYS A 125 25.21 4.88 -5.29
C LYS A 125 24.74 6.16 -5.99
N SER A 126 24.64 6.10 -7.32
CA SER A 126 24.02 7.19 -8.08
C SER A 126 22.53 7.31 -7.74
N PHE A 127 21.95 8.47 -7.98
CA PHE A 127 20.53 8.71 -7.79
C PHE A 127 19.68 7.80 -8.66
N SER A 128 20.04 7.62 -9.93
CA SER A 128 19.37 6.66 -10.82
C SER A 128 19.38 5.23 -10.27
N GLN A 129 20.52 4.75 -9.76
CA GLN A 129 20.62 3.42 -9.14
C GLN A 129 19.77 3.29 -7.88
N ALA A 130 19.72 4.33 -7.04
CA ALA A 130 18.88 4.32 -5.85
C ALA A 130 17.38 4.30 -6.18
N LEU A 131 16.97 4.92 -7.29
CA LEU A 131 15.59 4.85 -7.78
C LEU A 131 15.25 3.51 -8.45
N GLU A 132 16.22 2.86 -9.12
CA GLU A 132 16.08 1.54 -9.73
C GLU A 132 15.70 0.45 -8.70
N GLU A 133 16.05 0.63 -7.42
CA GLU A 133 15.64 -0.26 -6.32
C GLU A 133 14.12 -0.22 -6.02
N HIS A 134 13.40 0.75 -6.58
CA HIS A 134 11.98 1.00 -6.33
C HIS A 134 11.15 1.13 -7.63
N PRO A 135 11.13 0.10 -8.51
CA PRO A 135 10.51 0.17 -9.83
C PRO A 135 8.97 0.23 -9.79
N THR A 136 8.35 -0.10 -8.65
CA THR A 136 6.91 0.01 -8.45
C THR A 136 6.42 1.45 -8.32
N ILE A 137 7.35 2.38 -8.06
CA ILE A 137 7.07 3.81 -7.83
C ILE A 137 7.69 4.62 -8.95
N PHE A 138 8.95 4.34 -9.30
CA PHE A 138 9.67 5.00 -10.37
C PHE A 138 9.66 4.10 -11.60
N ASP A 139 8.95 4.53 -12.64
CA ASP A 139 8.94 3.80 -13.90
C ASP A 139 10.27 3.95 -14.65
N SER A 140 10.44 3.15 -15.70
CA SER A 140 11.66 3.17 -16.52
C SER A 140 11.93 4.54 -17.13
N MET A 141 10.89 5.28 -17.51
CA MET A 141 11.02 6.63 -18.05
C MET A 141 11.60 7.60 -17.01
N TYR A 142 11.09 7.56 -15.78
CA TYR A 142 11.58 8.36 -14.65
C TYR A 142 13.07 8.10 -14.40
N ILE A 143 13.42 6.83 -14.26
CA ILE A 143 14.80 6.39 -13.98
C ILE A 143 15.74 6.82 -15.12
N ASN A 144 15.33 6.59 -16.37
CA ASN A 144 16.15 6.91 -17.54
C ASN A 144 16.39 8.43 -17.67
N MET A 145 15.39 9.26 -17.39
CA MET A 145 15.57 10.72 -17.39
C MET A 145 16.54 11.18 -16.31
N VAL A 146 16.44 10.63 -15.10
CA VAL A 146 17.39 10.91 -14.02
C VAL A 146 18.79 10.47 -14.42
N LYS A 147 18.93 9.28 -15.00
CA LYS A 147 20.21 8.71 -15.46
C LYS A 147 20.87 9.58 -16.54
N VAL A 148 20.08 10.14 -17.45
CA VAL A 148 20.56 11.11 -18.45
C VAL A 148 21.06 12.38 -17.77
N GLY A 149 20.30 12.93 -16.82
CA GLY A 149 20.69 14.12 -16.06
C GLY A 149 21.95 13.94 -15.21
N GLU A 150 22.12 12.77 -14.59
CA GLU A 150 23.35 12.45 -13.85
C GLU A 150 24.56 12.32 -14.77
N ARG A 151 24.39 11.70 -15.94
CA ARG A 151 25.48 11.53 -16.92
C ARG A 151 25.86 12.83 -17.61
N SER A 152 24.89 13.71 -17.88
CA SER A 152 25.14 15.03 -18.49
C SER A 152 25.65 16.07 -17.49
N GLY A 153 25.55 15.79 -16.18
CA GLY A 153 25.82 16.77 -15.13
C GLY A 153 24.74 17.83 -14.97
N ASP A 154 23.65 17.74 -15.74
CA ASP A 154 22.51 18.67 -15.70
C ASP A 154 21.25 17.96 -15.18
N LEU A 155 21.35 17.48 -13.95
CA LEU A 155 20.24 16.87 -13.23
C LEU A 155 19.06 17.86 -13.02
N PRO A 156 19.27 19.15 -12.65
CA PRO A 156 18.17 20.09 -12.43
C PRO A 156 17.26 20.26 -13.66
N SER A 157 17.84 20.44 -14.86
CA SER A 157 17.06 20.58 -16.09
C SER A 157 16.28 19.31 -16.42
N CYS A 158 16.93 18.14 -16.32
CA CYS A 158 16.29 16.85 -16.59
C CYS A 158 15.14 16.54 -15.63
N VAL A 159 15.31 16.82 -14.33
CA VAL A 159 14.26 16.61 -13.32
C VAL A 159 13.14 17.65 -13.47
N SER A 160 13.44 18.89 -13.87
CA SER A 160 12.43 19.89 -14.22
C SER A 160 11.56 19.43 -15.40
N ARG A 161 12.19 18.91 -16.45
CA ARG A 161 11.48 18.35 -17.60
C ARG A 161 10.64 17.13 -17.20
N LEU A 162 11.16 16.27 -16.33
CA LEU A 162 10.43 15.14 -15.78
C LEU A 162 9.18 15.59 -14.99
N ALA A 163 9.29 16.63 -14.17
CA ALA A 163 8.14 17.20 -13.45
C ALA A 163 7.06 17.71 -14.42
N GLU A 164 7.45 18.44 -15.47
CA GLU A 164 6.50 18.90 -16.50
C GLU A 164 5.79 17.74 -17.20
N LEU A 165 6.50 16.65 -17.49
CA LEU A 165 5.94 15.48 -18.16
C LEU A 165 4.90 14.79 -17.25
N LEU A 166 5.21 14.61 -15.96
CA LEU A 166 4.28 14.05 -14.99
C LEU A 166 3.04 14.92 -14.80
N GLU A 167 3.20 16.25 -14.72
CA GLU A 167 2.07 17.19 -14.64
C GLU A 167 1.18 17.12 -15.88
N LYS A 168 1.78 17.10 -17.07
CA LYS A 168 1.06 16.95 -18.34
C LYS A 168 0.27 15.65 -18.35
N GLU A 169 0.89 14.53 -17.98
CA GLU A 169 0.21 13.24 -17.95
C GLU A 169 -0.99 13.23 -16.98
N ILE A 170 -0.82 13.75 -15.76
CA ILE A 170 -1.91 13.85 -14.78
C ILE A 170 -3.02 14.77 -15.30
N SER A 171 -2.67 15.90 -15.90
CA SER A 171 -3.63 16.85 -16.45
C SER A 171 -4.44 16.24 -17.60
N LEU A 172 -3.79 15.46 -18.46
CA LEU A 172 -4.42 14.74 -19.57
C LEU A 172 -5.36 13.67 -19.05
N ARG A 173 -4.91 12.83 -18.10
CA ARG A 173 -5.78 11.83 -17.46
C ARG A 173 -6.99 12.47 -16.79
N ARG A 174 -6.81 13.62 -16.13
CA ARG A 174 -7.91 14.36 -15.51
C ARG A 174 -8.90 14.87 -16.56
N LYS A 175 -8.42 15.44 -17.68
CA LYS A 175 -9.26 15.90 -18.79
C LYS A 175 -10.04 14.75 -19.41
N VAL A 176 -9.38 13.63 -19.69
CA VAL A 176 -10.02 12.41 -20.23
C VAL A 176 -11.09 11.90 -19.26
N LYS A 177 -10.76 11.77 -17.97
CA LYS A 177 -11.72 11.33 -16.95
C LYS A 177 -12.93 12.25 -16.87
N SER A 178 -12.70 13.57 -16.94
CA SER A 178 -13.79 14.55 -16.95
C SER A 178 -14.65 14.45 -18.21
N ALA A 179 -14.05 14.25 -19.38
CA ALA A 179 -14.77 14.09 -20.65
C ALA A 179 -15.62 12.81 -20.67
N MET A 180 -15.16 11.74 -20.02
CA MET A 180 -15.91 10.49 -19.89
C MET A 180 -17.05 10.54 -18.85
N ALA A 181 -17.09 11.57 -18.00
CA ALA A 181 -18.13 11.68 -16.97
C ALA A 181 -19.54 11.83 -17.59
N TYR A 182 -19.69 12.63 -18.65
CA TYR A 182 -20.97 12.82 -19.32
C TYR A 182 -21.46 11.54 -20.05
N PRO A 183 -20.65 10.87 -20.90
CA PRO A 183 -21.00 9.57 -21.47
C PRO A 183 -21.34 8.51 -20.42
N GLY A 184 -20.59 8.47 -19.31
CA GLY A 184 -20.88 7.57 -18.20
C GLY A 184 -22.25 7.86 -17.57
N PHE A 185 -22.55 9.13 -17.29
CA PHE A 185 -23.83 9.55 -16.73
C PHE A 185 -25.00 9.17 -17.63
N ILE A 186 -24.97 9.53 -18.92
CA ILE A 186 -26.09 9.23 -19.83
C ILE A 186 -26.31 7.72 -20.01
N LEU A 187 -25.23 6.93 -20.16
CA LEU A 187 -25.33 5.46 -20.24
C LEU A 187 -25.97 4.86 -18.99
N THR A 188 -25.54 5.30 -17.80
CA THR A 188 -26.13 4.83 -16.54
C THR A 188 -27.60 5.24 -16.42
N PHE A 189 -27.94 6.50 -16.74
CA PHE A 189 -29.29 7.01 -16.67
C PHE A 189 -30.24 6.27 -17.62
N THR A 190 -29.86 6.11 -18.88
CA THR A 190 -30.66 5.38 -19.88
C THR A 190 -30.84 3.91 -19.47
N THR A 191 -29.78 3.25 -18.98
CA THR A 191 -29.88 1.86 -18.52
C THR A 191 -30.89 1.70 -17.37
N ILE A 192 -30.82 2.59 -16.38
CA ILE A 192 -31.75 2.61 -15.24
C ILE A 192 -33.17 2.87 -15.73
N MET A 193 -33.36 3.84 -16.63
CA MET A 193 -34.67 4.19 -17.16
C MET A 193 -35.29 3.07 -17.99
N THR A 194 -34.52 2.40 -18.86
CA THR A 194 -34.98 1.23 -19.62
C THR A 194 -35.31 0.06 -18.69
N TYR A 195 -34.48 -0.21 -17.69
CA TYR A 195 -34.76 -1.26 -16.70
C TYR A 195 -36.06 -0.98 -15.92
N ALA A 196 -36.24 0.25 -15.45
CA ALA A 196 -37.47 0.66 -14.77
C ALA A 196 -38.69 0.54 -15.69
N LEU A 197 -38.58 0.98 -16.95
CA LEU A 197 -39.65 0.86 -17.93
C LEU A 197 -40.07 -0.61 -18.08
N VAL A 198 -39.12 -1.54 -18.30
CA VAL A 198 -39.45 -2.97 -18.43
C VAL A 198 -40.03 -3.53 -17.13
N ALA A 199 -39.42 -3.24 -15.98
CA ALA A 199 -39.85 -3.77 -14.69
C ALA A 199 -41.27 -3.33 -14.29
N PHE A 200 -41.67 -2.09 -14.62
CA PHE A 200 -43.00 -1.56 -14.31
C PHE A 200 -44.01 -1.75 -15.44
N MET A 201 -43.61 -1.70 -16.73
CA MET A 201 -44.53 -1.95 -17.84
C MET A 201 -44.91 -3.42 -17.98
N MET A 202 -43.96 -4.35 -17.81
CA MET A 202 -44.23 -5.78 -17.97
C MET A 202 -45.45 -6.25 -17.14
N PRO A 203 -45.59 -5.95 -15.84
CA PRO A 203 -46.75 -6.39 -15.07
C PRO A 203 -48.07 -5.77 -15.55
N LEU A 204 -48.07 -4.56 -16.11
CA LEU A 204 -49.26 -3.95 -16.72
C LEU A 204 -49.70 -4.68 -17.99
N PHE A 205 -48.77 -5.27 -18.75
CA PHE A 205 -49.08 -5.98 -19.98
C PHE A 205 -49.63 -7.40 -19.74
N ILE A 206 -49.25 -8.07 -18.64
CA ILE A 206 -49.72 -9.43 -18.31
C ILE A 206 -51.25 -9.60 -18.44
N PRO A 207 -52.11 -8.76 -17.85
CA PRO A 207 -53.56 -8.90 -18.00
C PRO A 207 -54.04 -8.68 -19.46
N VAL A 208 -53.44 -7.74 -20.19
CA VAL A 208 -53.80 -7.46 -21.60
C VAL A 208 -53.54 -8.67 -22.50
N PHE A 209 -52.43 -9.38 -22.29
CA PHE A 209 -52.12 -10.61 -23.01
C PHE A 209 -53.09 -11.75 -22.68
N ARG A 210 -53.54 -11.83 -21.42
CA ARG A 210 -54.51 -12.84 -20.97
C ARG A 210 -55.88 -12.66 -21.64
N ASP A 211 -56.33 -11.42 -21.75
CA ASP A 211 -57.66 -11.09 -22.32
C ASP A 211 -57.69 -11.22 -23.86
N SER A 212 -56.53 -11.20 -24.52
CA SER A 212 -56.42 -11.32 -25.99
C SER A 212 -56.51 -12.77 -26.51
N GLY A 213 -56.75 -13.76 -25.64
CA GLY A 213 -57.06 -15.14 -26.04
C GLY A 213 -55.86 -16.05 -26.35
N LEU A 214 -54.63 -15.62 -26.10
CA LEU A 214 -53.44 -16.47 -26.17
C LEU A 214 -53.15 -17.08 -24.79
N ASN A 215 -53.92 -18.13 -24.45
CA ASN A 215 -53.62 -18.97 -23.29
C ASN A 215 -52.27 -19.67 -23.52
N ILE A 216 -51.25 -19.27 -22.77
CA ILE A 216 -49.97 -19.97 -22.69
C ILE A 216 -50.18 -21.24 -21.84
N GLU A 217 -51.04 -22.14 -22.32
CA GLU A 217 -51.34 -23.41 -21.68
C GLU A 217 -50.34 -24.45 -22.19
N ARG A 218 -49.27 -24.64 -21.42
CA ARG A 218 -48.68 -25.94 -21.07
C ARG A 218 -48.40 -27.05 -22.11
N ASP A 219 -48.30 -26.79 -23.41
CA ASP A 219 -47.83 -27.83 -24.35
C ASP A 219 -46.28 -27.83 -24.49
N TYR A 220 -45.60 -28.36 -23.48
CA TYR A 220 -44.24 -28.90 -23.66
C TYR A 220 -44.33 -30.43 -23.51
N PRO A 221 -44.28 -31.22 -24.60
CA PRO A 221 -44.24 -32.66 -24.49
C PRO A 221 -42.87 -33.06 -23.91
N LEU A 222 -42.87 -33.58 -22.68
CA LEU A 222 -41.77 -34.36 -22.15
C LEU A 222 -41.82 -35.74 -22.82
N THR A 223 -41.06 -35.91 -23.89
CA THR A 223 -40.59 -37.22 -24.40
C THR A 223 -39.15 -37.07 -24.85
#